data_AF-A0A935FC25-F1
#
_entry.id   AF-A0A935FC25-F1
#
_cell.length_a   1.000
_cell.length_b   1.000
_cell.length_c   1.000
_cell.angle_alpha   90.00
_cell.angle_beta   90.00
_cell.angle_gamma   90.00
#
_symmetry.space_group_name_H-M   'P 1'
#
loop_
_entity.id
_entity.type
_entity.pdbx_description
1 polymer ?
#
loop_
_entity_poly.entity_id
_entity_poly.type
_entity_poly.pdbx_seq_one_letter_code
_entity_poly.pdbx_strand_id
1 'polypeptide(L)'
;MEPIPGQEMNQDFTSMDGTTAIPAAAEQEPVPPRYEKEDKTANIWLRSVSSLALYLLIGYYIFPSYKTLLLITAIVMIHELGHFFAMKLFRYADLGIFFIPLLGAYVSGTKREMSQRESAIILLAGPVPGMLIGILFYYLHLHTPYPQAFLFGLPYEYISFWFILLNLFNLLPVYPLDGGQLLNRVFLDEESLIGKIFVYLSTAAMIWFAWRLYSQTGHPVYFIFLIFPISMILRMSGDARLRSVEKKIEAEEIDMDKSYEELSDEDYWKIRNILIEHYPPFREVPLAPPYEYHEKEERIMQTIQSLLHRHLIQDVNIAGKILIFLIWAAAIASPWLLQLNMSFFSRFGF
;
A
#
# COMPACT_ATOMS: atom_id res chain seq x y z
N MET A 1 84.18 -25.66 -68.19
CA MET A 1 85.20 -25.52 -67.14
C MET A 1 84.77 -26.43 -66.00
N GLU A 2 85.62 -27.41 -65.68
CA GLU A 2 85.58 -28.31 -64.50
C GLU A 2 85.67 -27.52 -63.15
N PRO A 3 85.68 -28.13 -61.93
CA PRO A 3 84.62 -28.94 -61.28
C PRO A 3 84.50 -28.76 -59.70
N ILE A 4 83.44 -29.32 -59.06
CA ILE A 4 83.23 -29.81 -57.63
C ILE A 4 83.54 -28.89 -56.38
N PRO A 5 83.27 -29.25 -55.07
CA PRO A 5 82.24 -30.06 -54.36
C PRO A 5 81.66 -29.46 -53.04
N GLY A 6 80.64 -30.13 -52.44
CA GLY A 6 80.36 -30.18 -50.99
C GLY A 6 78.85 -30.12 -50.64
N GLN A 7 78.11 -31.24 -50.54
CA GLN A 7 77.76 -32.01 -49.31
C GLN A 7 77.31 -31.11 -48.14
N GLU A 8 76.14 -31.28 -47.49
CA GLU A 8 75.66 -32.47 -46.77
C GLU A 8 74.11 -32.49 -46.58
N MET A 9 73.61 -33.69 -46.20
CA MET A 9 72.29 -34.03 -45.64
C MET A 9 71.82 -33.02 -44.57
N ASN A 10 70.54 -32.80 -44.25
CA ASN A 10 69.59 -33.79 -43.73
C ASN A 10 68.17 -33.17 -43.54
N GLN A 11 67.23 -34.07 -43.34
CA GLN A 11 65.78 -33.98 -43.12
C GLN A 11 65.27 -32.79 -42.26
N ASP A 12 64.08 -32.29 -42.57
CA ASP A 12 63.00 -32.33 -41.58
C ASP A 12 61.58 -32.31 -42.18
N PHE A 13 60.74 -33.17 -41.62
CA PHE A 13 59.35 -33.42 -41.98
C PHE A 13 58.45 -32.23 -41.61
N THR A 14 57.73 -31.66 -42.57
CA THR A 14 56.58 -30.79 -42.31
C THR A 14 55.36 -31.64 -42.00
N SER A 15 55.07 -31.86 -40.72
CA SER A 15 53.76 -32.33 -40.26
C SER A 15 52.74 -31.19 -40.31
N MET A 16 51.63 -31.42 -41.00
CA MET A 16 50.42 -30.63 -40.91
C MET A 16 49.98 -30.50 -39.46
N ASP A 17 49.67 -29.28 -39.01
CA ASP A 17 48.77 -29.12 -37.87
C ASP A 17 47.73 -28.04 -38.20
N GLY A 18 46.49 -28.49 -38.33
CA GLY A 18 45.33 -27.66 -38.58
C GLY A 18 44.87 -27.04 -37.27
N THR A 19 45.27 -25.80 -37.01
CA THR A 19 44.68 -25.01 -35.93
C THR A 19 43.49 -24.25 -36.49
N THR A 20 42.30 -24.86 -36.42
CA THR A 20 41.05 -24.12 -36.43
C THR A 20 41.07 -23.16 -35.24
N ALA A 21 41.17 -21.86 -35.52
CA ALA A 21 40.98 -20.82 -34.52
C ALA A 21 39.56 -20.96 -33.92
N ILE A 22 39.51 -21.35 -32.64
CA ILE A 22 38.31 -21.23 -31.81
C ILE A 22 37.99 -19.73 -31.73
N PRO A 23 36.77 -19.27 -32.07
CA PRO A 23 36.42 -17.87 -31.84
C PRO A 23 36.55 -17.60 -30.34
N ALA A 24 37.34 -16.59 -29.99
CA ALA A 24 37.46 -16.12 -28.61
C ALA A 24 36.05 -15.95 -28.05
N ALA A 25 35.75 -16.67 -26.97
CA ALA A 25 34.52 -16.46 -26.21
C ALA A 25 34.49 -14.96 -25.88
N ALA A 26 33.43 -14.27 -26.32
CA ALA A 26 33.21 -12.88 -25.94
C ALA A 26 33.31 -12.83 -24.41
N GLU A 27 34.30 -12.12 -23.88
CA GLU A 27 34.42 -11.86 -22.45
C GLU A 27 33.11 -11.19 -22.03
N GLN A 28 32.27 -11.93 -21.30
CA GLN A 28 31.06 -11.37 -20.71
C GLN A 28 31.53 -10.25 -19.77
N GLU A 29 31.18 -9.00 -20.09
CA GLU A 29 31.46 -7.88 -19.21
C GLU A 29 30.93 -8.22 -17.81
N PRO A 30 31.74 -8.05 -16.75
CA PRO A 30 31.33 -8.40 -15.41
C PRO A 30 30.09 -7.58 -15.03
N VAL A 31 29.04 -8.28 -14.62
CA VAL A 31 27.77 -7.66 -14.22
C VAL A 31 28.02 -6.75 -13.01
N PRO A 32 27.69 -5.45 -13.08
CA PRO A 32 27.89 -4.54 -11.96
C PRO A 32 26.91 -4.86 -10.83
N PRO A 33 27.19 -4.40 -9.60
CA PRO A 33 26.35 -4.69 -8.45
C PRO A 33 24.91 -4.21 -8.67
N ARG A 34 23.96 -4.81 -7.96
CA ARG A 34 22.59 -4.30 -7.87
C ARG A 34 22.58 -2.86 -7.34
N TYR A 35 21.56 -2.10 -7.69
CA TYR A 35 21.44 -0.71 -7.26
C TYR A 35 21.22 -0.60 -5.75
N GLU A 36 22.14 0.03 -5.03
CA GLU A 36 21.95 0.40 -3.64
C GLU A 36 21.44 1.84 -3.54
N LYS A 37 20.30 2.01 -2.86
CA LYS A 37 19.75 3.33 -2.63
C LYS A 37 20.62 4.10 -1.63
N GLU A 38 21.07 5.29 -2.02
CA GLU A 38 21.60 6.25 -1.04
C GLU A 38 20.52 6.56 0.01
N ASP A 39 20.87 6.44 1.30
CA ASP A 39 20.04 6.82 2.45
C ASP A 39 19.77 8.34 2.46
N LYS A 40 19.02 8.81 1.49
CA LYS A 40 18.31 10.09 1.58
C LYS A 40 17.18 9.83 2.55
N THR A 41 17.44 10.04 3.84
CA THR A 41 16.39 10.27 4.83
C THR A 41 15.65 11.55 4.43
N ALA A 42 14.79 11.45 3.41
CA ALA A 42 13.77 12.44 3.15
C ALA A 42 12.98 12.52 4.46
N ASN A 43 13.14 13.63 5.18
CA ASN A 43 12.71 13.73 6.57
C ASN A 43 11.20 13.44 6.65
N ILE A 44 10.84 12.21 7.04
CA ILE A 44 9.46 11.72 7.06
C ILE A 44 8.59 12.70 7.85
N TRP A 45 9.14 13.22 8.96
CA TRP A 45 8.53 14.26 9.78
C TRP A 45 8.20 15.53 9.01
N LEU A 46 9.10 16.01 8.15
CA LEU A 46 8.83 17.21 7.33
C LEU A 46 7.66 16.96 6.38
N ARG A 47 7.60 15.79 5.74
CA ARG A 47 6.49 15.43 4.85
C ARG A 47 5.17 15.30 5.62
N SER A 48 5.18 14.65 6.78
CA SER A 48 4.02 14.52 7.67
C SER A 48 3.50 15.89 8.10
N VAL A 49 4.36 16.76 8.63
CA VAL A 49 3.99 18.12 9.09
C VAL A 49 3.49 18.97 7.92
N SER A 50 4.16 18.92 6.77
CA SER A 50 3.74 19.66 5.57
C SER A 50 2.37 19.19 5.07
N SER A 51 2.13 17.87 5.09
CA SER A 51 0.83 17.30 4.70
C SER A 51 -0.30 17.69 5.65
N LEU A 52 -0.03 17.73 6.97
CA LEU A 52 -1.00 18.19 7.97
C LEU A 52 -1.30 19.69 7.80
N ALA A 53 -0.27 20.52 7.57
CA ALA A 53 -0.45 21.94 7.35
C ALA A 53 -1.33 22.21 6.11
N LEU A 54 -1.09 21.48 5.01
CA LEU A 54 -1.91 21.58 3.81
C LEU A 54 -3.35 21.10 4.05
N TYR A 55 -3.52 19.98 4.77
CA TYR A 55 -4.83 19.46 5.16
C TYR A 55 -5.63 20.50 5.96
N LEU A 56 -5.01 21.14 6.96
CA LEU A 56 -5.66 22.16 7.79
C LEU A 56 -5.97 23.43 6.99
N LEU A 57 -5.06 23.86 6.11
CA LEU A 57 -5.26 25.05 5.27
C LEU A 57 -6.46 24.87 4.33
N ILE A 58 -6.52 23.74 3.62
CA ILE A 58 -7.64 23.46 2.70
C ILE A 58 -8.93 23.24 3.49
N GLY A 59 -8.85 22.50 4.61
CA GLY A 59 -9.98 22.25 5.49
C GLY A 59 -10.61 23.53 6.05
N TYR A 60 -9.80 24.55 6.35
CA TYR A 60 -10.30 25.84 6.87
C TYR A 60 -11.28 26.52 5.91
N TYR A 61 -11.12 26.36 4.59
CA TYR A 61 -12.01 26.94 3.60
C TYR A 61 -13.27 26.10 3.32
N ILE A 62 -13.29 24.84 3.76
CA ILE A 62 -14.38 23.89 3.46
C ILE A 62 -15.27 23.66 4.68
N PHE A 63 -14.69 23.57 5.88
CA PHE A 63 -15.45 23.34 7.09
C PHE A 63 -16.10 24.64 7.59
N PRO A 64 -17.37 24.60 8.04
CA PRO A 64 -18.08 25.78 8.52
C PRO A 64 -17.51 26.33 9.83
N SER A 65 -16.72 25.54 10.56
CA SER A 65 -16.11 25.93 11.83
C SER A 65 -14.73 25.33 11.98
N TYR A 66 -13.76 26.14 12.40
CA TYR A 66 -12.42 25.66 12.76
C TYR A 66 -12.47 24.63 13.89
N LYS A 67 -13.45 24.71 14.81
CA LYS A 67 -13.62 23.72 15.89
C LYS A 67 -14.00 22.35 15.33
N THR A 68 -14.88 22.30 14.35
CA THR A 68 -15.25 21.07 13.64
C THR A 68 -14.06 20.50 12.88
N LEU A 69 -13.29 21.35 12.19
CA LEU A 69 -12.05 20.93 11.53
C LEU A 69 -11.06 20.31 12.53
N LEU A 70 -10.80 20.97 13.66
CA LEU A 70 -9.89 20.45 14.68
C LEU A 70 -10.41 19.15 15.32
N LEU A 71 -11.72 19.03 15.55
CA LEU A 71 -12.34 17.80 16.03
C LEU A 71 -12.14 16.65 15.04
N ILE A 72 -12.45 16.85 13.76
CA ILE A 72 -12.29 15.82 12.72
C ILE A 72 -10.81 15.46 12.57
N THR A 73 -9.91 16.45 12.59
CA THR A 73 -8.46 16.21 12.56
C THR A 73 -8.02 15.34 13.74
N ALA A 74 -8.51 15.62 14.95
CA ALA A 74 -8.19 14.84 16.14
C ALA A 74 -8.72 13.40 16.04
N ILE A 75 -9.93 13.20 15.51
CA ILE A 75 -10.51 11.87 15.31
C ILE A 75 -9.67 11.06 14.31
N VAL A 76 -9.35 11.65 13.15
CA VAL A 76 -8.49 11.02 12.13
C VAL A 76 -7.11 10.71 12.72
N MET A 77 -6.53 11.61 13.49
CA MET A 77 -5.22 11.38 14.11
C MET A 77 -5.26 10.25 15.14
N ILE A 78 -6.28 10.18 16.00
CA ILE A 78 -6.46 9.08 16.96
C ILE A 78 -6.62 7.75 16.22
N HIS A 79 -7.40 7.74 15.14
CA HIS A 79 -7.62 6.58 14.29
C HIS A 79 -6.30 6.09 13.66
N GLU A 80 -5.55 6.97 12.97
CA GLU A 80 -4.27 6.59 12.37
C GLU A 80 -3.22 6.19 13.41
N LEU A 81 -3.20 6.84 14.58
CA LEU A 81 -2.31 6.44 15.67
C LEU A 81 -2.60 5.01 16.14
N GLY A 82 -3.85 4.57 16.10
CA GLY A 82 -4.23 3.19 16.35
C GLY A 82 -3.55 2.22 15.39
N HIS A 83 -3.64 2.48 14.09
CA HIS A 83 -2.91 1.70 13.07
C HIS A 83 -1.39 1.75 13.27
N PHE A 84 -0.85 2.95 13.51
CA PHE A 84 0.59 3.17 13.71
C PHE A 84 1.14 2.37 14.90
N PHE A 85 0.46 2.41 16.05
CA PHE A 85 0.91 1.68 17.23
C PHE A 85 0.78 0.17 17.04
N ALA A 86 -0.25 -0.31 16.35
CA ALA A 86 -0.38 -1.72 16.01
C ALA A 86 0.73 -2.18 15.05
N MET A 87 1.01 -1.42 13.99
CA MET A 87 2.12 -1.72 13.08
C MET A 87 3.48 -1.70 13.80
N LYS A 88 3.69 -0.73 14.70
CA LYS A 88 4.91 -0.66 15.54
C LYS A 88 5.04 -1.88 16.45
N LEU A 89 3.94 -2.34 17.05
CA LEU A 89 3.92 -3.56 17.88
C LEU A 89 4.31 -4.80 17.06
N PHE A 90 3.89 -4.87 15.80
CA PHE A 90 4.21 -5.96 14.87
C PHE A 90 5.50 -5.74 14.06
N ARG A 91 6.34 -4.78 14.49
CA ARG A 91 7.70 -4.53 13.96
C ARG A 91 7.75 -4.17 12.47
N TYR A 92 6.79 -3.39 12.00
CA TYR A 92 6.88 -2.76 10.67
C TYR A 92 8.03 -1.73 10.65
N ALA A 93 8.74 -1.66 9.53
CA ALA A 93 9.76 -0.66 9.25
C ALA A 93 9.16 0.55 8.51
N ASP A 94 9.94 1.64 8.42
CA ASP A 94 9.61 2.86 7.66
C ASP A 94 8.25 3.48 7.98
N LEU A 95 7.90 3.47 9.27
CA LEU A 95 6.60 3.96 9.73
C LEU A 95 6.47 5.48 9.55
N GLY A 96 5.37 5.90 8.92
CA GLY A 96 5.05 7.30 8.70
C GLY A 96 3.55 7.54 8.68
N ILE A 97 3.11 8.75 9.06
CA ILE A 97 1.71 9.17 8.98
C ILE A 97 1.63 10.33 8.01
N PHE A 98 0.72 10.27 7.04
CA PHE A 98 0.55 11.30 6.02
C PHE A 98 -0.91 11.72 5.91
N PHE A 99 -1.15 13.03 5.89
CA PHE A 99 -2.49 13.57 5.72
C PHE A 99 -2.78 13.81 4.24
N ILE A 100 -3.93 13.34 3.77
CA ILE A 100 -4.44 13.61 2.43
C ILE A 100 -5.55 14.64 2.57
N PRO A 101 -5.38 15.86 2.03
CA PRO A 101 -6.41 16.88 2.09
C PRO A 101 -7.78 16.34 1.68
N LEU A 102 -8.77 16.61 2.52
CA LEU A 102 -10.18 16.30 2.30
C LEU A 102 -10.57 14.81 2.29
N LEU A 103 -9.61 13.90 2.42
CA LEU A 103 -9.88 12.46 2.57
C LEU A 103 -9.62 11.98 4.00
N GLY A 104 -8.51 12.41 4.61
CA GLY A 104 -8.12 11.93 5.94
C GLY A 104 -6.61 11.83 6.07
N ALA A 105 -6.14 10.72 6.62
CA ALA A 105 -4.73 10.39 6.70
C ALA A 105 -4.53 8.89 6.41
N TYR A 106 -3.28 8.46 6.29
CA TYR A 106 -2.93 7.05 6.22
C TYR A 106 -1.59 6.81 6.90
N VAL A 107 -1.41 5.60 7.43
CA VAL A 107 -0.13 5.11 7.92
C VAL A 107 0.59 4.31 6.82
N SER A 108 1.85 4.66 6.55
CA SER A 108 2.76 3.85 5.75
C SER A 108 3.61 2.96 6.65
N GLY A 109 3.92 1.75 6.19
CA GLY A 109 4.89 0.86 6.82
C GLY A 109 5.20 -0.32 5.92
N THR A 110 6.38 -0.91 6.10
CA THR A 110 6.84 -2.05 5.31
C THR A 110 7.09 -3.25 6.22
N LYS A 111 6.61 -4.43 5.79
CA LYS A 111 6.90 -5.73 6.40
C LYS A 111 6.82 -6.79 5.29
N ARG A 112 7.79 -7.71 5.25
CA ARG A 112 7.90 -8.76 4.22
C ARG A 112 6.81 -9.82 4.39
N GLU A 113 6.71 -10.36 5.60
CA GLU A 113 5.69 -11.33 5.96
C GLU A 113 4.63 -10.67 6.83
N MET A 114 3.39 -10.69 6.36
CA MET A 114 2.26 -10.16 7.11
C MET A 114 1.37 -11.31 7.53
N SER A 115 1.07 -11.42 8.81
CA SER A 115 0.08 -12.40 9.28
C SER A 115 -1.34 -11.87 9.06
N GLN A 116 -2.27 -12.78 8.78
CA GLN A 116 -3.70 -12.46 8.69
C GLN A 116 -4.24 -11.98 10.05
N ARG A 117 -3.76 -12.55 11.16
CA ARG A 117 -4.08 -12.07 12.52
C ARG A 117 -3.56 -10.66 12.77
N GLU A 118 -2.31 -10.39 12.43
CA GLU A 118 -1.70 -9.07 12.59
C GLU A 118 -2.46 -8.02 11.78
N SER A 119 -2.79 -8.35 10.52
CA SER A 119 -3.57 -7.50 9.63
C SER A 119 -4.94 -7.17 10.23
N ALA A 120 -5.63 -8.16 10.81
CA ALA A 120 -6.92 -7.94 11.46
C ALA A 120 -6.81 -7.00 12.68
N ILE A 121 -5.79 -7.18 13.51
CA ILE A 121 -5.55 -6.33 14.67
C ILE A 121 -5.22 -4.91 14.24
N ILE A 122 -4.34 -4.72 13.24
CA ILE A 122 -3.99 -3.40 12.72
C ILE A 122 -5.24 -2.70 12.20
N LEU A 123 -6.05 -3.37 11.37
CA LEU A 123 -7.26 -2.77 10.77
C LEU A 123 -8.35 -2.43 11.79
N LEU A 124 -8.44 -3.16 12.90
CA LEU A 124 -9.36 -2.83 13.99
C LEU A 124 -8.79 -1.78 14.96
N ALA A 125 -7.47 -1.65 15.06
CA ALA A 125 -6.81 -0.75 16.01
C ALA A 125 -7.07 0.73 15.73
N GLY A 126 -7.39 1.11 14.49
CA GLY A 126 -7.86 2.47 14.16
C GLY A 126 -9.31 2.73 14.59
N PRO A 127 -10.29 2.01 14.04
CA PRO A 127 -11.70 2.31 14.27
C PRO A 127 -12.19 1.98 15.68
N VAL A 128 -11.74 0.89 16.31
CA VAL A 128 -12.30 0.43 17.60
C VAL A 128 -12.06 1.44 18.72
N PRO A 129 -10.85 1.99 18.94
CA PRO A 129 -10.64 3.04 19.94
C PRO A 129 -11.50 4.28 19.69
N GLY A 130 -11.64 4.68 18.43
CA GLY A 130 -12.50 5.82 18.07
C GLY A 130 -13.98 5.57 18.38
N MET A 131 -14.48 4.35 18.12
CA MET A 131 -15.83 3.94 18.53
C MET A 131 -16.01 4.00 20.05
N LEU A 132 -15.05 3.49 20.82
CA LEU A 132 -15.10 3.51 22.29
C LEU A 132 -15.11 4.94 22.84
N ILE A 133 -14.31 5.84 22.29
CA ILE A 133 -14.31 7.26 22.66
C ILE A 133 -15.65 7.91 22.33
N GLY A 134 -16.21 7.65 21.15
CA GLY A 134 -17.52 8.14 20.77
C GLY A 134 -18.62 7.70 21.74
N ILE A 135 -18.65 6.40 22.08
CA ILE A 135 -19.59 5.84 23.06
C ILE A 135 -19.40 6.48 24.45
N LEU A 136 -18.16 6.74 24.87
CA LEU A 136 -17.88 7.44 26.12
C LEU A 136 -18.48 8.84 26.12
N PHE A 137 -18.28 9.63 25.06
CA PHE A 137 -18.85 10.98 24.95
C PHE A 137 -20.38 10.94 24.91
N TYR A 138 -20.99 9.92 24.29
CA TYR A 138 -22.43 9.73 24.36
C TYR A 138 -22.90 9.51 25.81
N TYR A 139 -22.23 8.62 26.54
CA TYR A 139 -22.58 8.36 27.94
C TYR A 139 -22.41 9.60 28.81
N LEU A 140 -21.31 10.35 28.63
CA LEU A 140 -21.07 11.61 29.31
C LEU A 140 -22.14 12.65 28.98
N HIS A 141 -22.60 12.73 27.74
CA HIS A 141 -23.69 13.61 27.33
C HIS A 141 -24.98 13.31 28.12
N LEU A 142 -25.33 12.03 28.31
CA LEU A 142 -26.54 11.64 29.04
C LEU A 142 -26.48 11.96 30.54
N HIS A 143 -25.29 11.98 31.14
CA HIS A 143 -25.11 12.12 32.59
C HIS A 143 -24.58 13.48 33.02
N THR A 144 -24.28 14.38 32.06
CA THR A 144 -23.80 15.72 32.34
C THR A 144 -24.90 16.73 32.04
N PRO A 145 -25.41 17.46 33.05
CA PRO A 145 -26.42 18.49 32.83
C PRO A 145 -25.93 19.60 31.87
N TYR A 146 -26.86 20.25 31.19
CA TYR A 146 -26.58 21.50 30.51
C TYR A 146 -26.44 22.62 31.57
N PRO A 147 -25.44 23.54 31.47
CA PRO A 147 -24.52 23.79 30.35
C PRO A 147 -23.13 23.15 30.47
N GLN A 148 -22.92 22.17 31.36
CA GLN A 148 -21.57 21.63 31.62
C GLN A 148 -21.10 20.61 30.57
N ALA A 149 -21.99 20.10 29.71
CA ALA A 149 -21.72 19.05 28.73
C ALA A 149 -20.93 19.50 27.49
N PHE A 150 -19.81 20.21 27.68
CA PHE A 150 -18.96 20.74 26.62
C PHE A 150 -17.48 20.40 26.85
N LEU A 151 -16.76 20.15 25.76
CA LEU A 151 -15.30 20.08 25.73
C LEU A 151 -14.79 21.02 24.63
N PHE A 152 -13.87 21.93 24.98
CA PHE A 152 -13.36 22.96 24.05
C PHE A 152 -14.46 23.77 23.33
N GLY A 153 -15.61 23.96 24.00
CA GLY A 153 -16.76 24.66 23.45
C GLY A 153 -17.51 23.90 22.35
N LEU A 154 -17.38 22.57 22.31
CA LEU A 154 -18.20 21.65 21.51
C LEU A 154 -19.06 20.78 22.46
N PRO A 155 -20.35 20.58 22.19
CA PRO A 155 -21.19 19.68 22.98
C PRO A 155 -20.68 18.23 22.93
N TYR A 156 -20.80 17.49 24.03
CA TYR A 156 -20.44 16.07 24.08
C TYR A 156 -21.20 15.23 23.04
N GLU A 157 -22.47 15.53 22.79
CA GLU A 157 -23.28 14.90 21.73
C GLU A 157 -22.62 15.06 20.35
N TYR A 158 -22.13 16.26 20.04
CA TYR A 158 -21.48 16.57 18.76
C TYR A 158 -20.15 15.83 18.60
N ILE A 159 -19.37 15.74 19.69
CA ILE A 159 -18.09 14.99 19.70
C ILE A 159 -18.37 13.50 19.50
N SER A 160 -19.31 12.94 20.27
CA SER A 160 -19.77 11.56 20.16
C SER A 160 -20.16 11.22 18.73
N PHE A 161 -20.99 12.06 18.11
CA PHE A 161 -21.46 11.87 16.74
C PHE A 161 -20.30 11.71 15.76
N TRP A 162 -19.35 12.65 15.74
CA TRP A 162 -18.25 12.58 14.77
C TRP A 162 -17.31 11.41 15.02
N PHE A 163 -17.03 11.06 16.28
CA PHE A 163 -16.25 9.87 16.59
C PHE A 163 -16.94 8.60 16.07
N ILE A 164 -18.23 8.43 16.35
CA ILE A 164 -18.98 7.26 15.89
C ILE A 164 -19.08 7.26 14.37
N LEU A 165 -19.47 8.37 13.75
CA LEU A 165 -19.67 8.47 12.30
C LEU A 165 -18.40 8.08 11.52
N LEU A 166 -17.27 8.70 11.83
CA LEU A 166 -16.03 8.48 11.05
C LEU A 166 -15.48 7.06 11.24
N ASN A 167 -15.52 6.53 12.47
CA ASN A 167 -15.02 5.19 12.73
C ASN A 167 -15.98 4.09 12.24
N LEU A 168 -17.30 4.33 12.34
CA LEU A 168 -18.31 3.44 11.77
C LEU A 168 -18.22 3.41 10.24
N PHE A 169 -17.99 4.56 9.60
CA PHE A 169 -17.76 4.62 8.16
C PHE A 169 -16.56 3.76 7.76
N ASN A 170 -15.42 3.87 8.47
CA ASN A 170 -14.26 3.03 8.21
C ASN A 170 -14.49 1.54 8.48
N LEU A 171 -15.43 1.17 9.36
CA LEU A 171 -15.80 -0.23 9.60
C LEU A 171 -16.73 -0.81 8.52
N LEU A 172 -17.29 -0.02 7.61
CA LEU A 172 -18.20 -0.53 6.58
C LEU A 172 -17.53 -1.62 5.72
N PRO A 173 -18.30 -2.63 5.27
CA PRO A 173 -17.80 -3.73 4.44
C PRO A 173 -17.58 -3.30 2.98
N VAL A 174 -16.81 -2.23 2.76
CA VAL A 174 -16.57 -1.61 1.45
C VAL A 174 -15.07 -1.34 1.32
N TYR A 175 -14.41 -2.00 0.37
CA TYR A 175 -13.01 -1.68 0.05
C TYR A 175 -12.92 -0.26 -0.56
N PRO A 176 -11.95 0.60 -0.19
CA PRO A 176 -10.74 0.34 0.59
C PRO A 176 -10.84 0.73 2.07
N LEU A 177 -12.04 0.89 2.63
CA LEU A 177 -12.21 1.18 4.06
C LEU A 177 -11.70 0.02 4.92
N ASP A 178 -11.35 0.27 6.18
CA ASP A 178 -10.72 -0.74 7.05
C ASP A 178 -11.54 -2.02 7.19
N GLY A 179 -12.87 -1.89 7.33
CA GLY A 179 -13.79 -3.02 7.37
C GLY A 179 -13.78 -3.83 6.07
N GLY A 180 -13.72 -3.16 4.92
CA GLY A 180 -13.57 -3.81 3.62
C GLY A 180 -12.22 -4.51 3.47
N GLN A 181 -11.12 -3.87 3.89
CA GLN A 181 -9.79 -4.49 3.92
C GLN A 181 -9.75 -5.70 4.86
N LEU A 182 -10.41 -5.62 6.01
CA LEU A 182 -10.50 -6.69 7.01
C LEU A 182 -11.20 -7.91 6.40
N LEU A 183 -12.37 -7.69 5.79
CA LEU A 183 -13.12 -8.76 5.13
C LEU A 183 -12.29 -9.41 4.01
N ASN A 184 -11.66 -8.59 3.17
CA ASN A 184 -10.89 -9.08 2.04
C ASN A 184 -9.70 -9.94 2.50
N ARG A 185 -8.89 -9.45 3.45
CA ARG A 185 -7.67 -10.13 3.92
C ARG A 185 -7.95 -11.36 4.79
N VAL A 186 -9.03 -11.36 5.58
CA VAL A 186 -9.31 -12.45 6.53
C VAL A 186 -10.21 -13.55 5.95
N PHE A 187 -11.16 -13.18 5.09
CA PHE A 187 -12.24 -14.07 4.69
C PHE A 187 -12.29 -14.36 3.18
N LEU A 188 -11.96 -13.38 2.33
CA LEU A 188 -12.21 -13.50 0.89
C LEU A 188 -10.98 -13.89 0.07
N ASP A 189 -9.78 -13.72 0.61
CA ASP A 189 -8.50 -13.91 -0.09
C ASP A 189 -8.37 -12.96 -1.29
N GLU A 190 -7.40 -12.05 -1.23
CA GLU A 190 -7.29 -10.92 -2.16
C GLU A 190 -7.04 -11.35 -3.61
N GLU A 191 -6.38 -12.49 -3.80
CA GLU A 191 -6.11 -13.03 -5.14
C GLU A 191 -7.26 -13.88 -5.71
N SER A 192 -8.21 -14.28 -4.86
CA SER A 192 -9.33 -15.10 -5.28
C SER A 192 -10.31 -14.33 -6.18
N LEU A 193 -11.08 -15.06 -6.98
CA LEU A 193 -12.17 -14.47 -7.78
C LEU A 193 -13.20 -13.75 -6.88
N ILE A 194 -13.45 -14.28 -5.69
CA ILE A 194 -14.43 -13.73 -4.73
C ILE A 194 -13.93 -12.39 -4.18
N GLY A 195 -12.65 -12.32 -3.79
CA GLY A 195 -12.03 -11.07 -3.34
C GLY A 195 -12.07 -9.99 -4.43
N LYS A 196 -11.76 -10.36 -5.67
CA LYS A 196 -11.87 -9.45 -6.84
C LYS A 196 -13.30 -8.95 -7.08
N ILE A 197 -14.30 -9.83 -7.03
CA ILE A 197 -15.72 -9.45 -7.14
C ILE A 197 -16.12 -8.49 -6.01
N PHE A 198 -15.69 -8.76 -4.79
CA PHE A 198 -15.97 -7.89 -3.64
C PHE A 198 -15.40 -6.47 -3.82
N VAL A 199 -14.17 -6.35 -4.35
CA VAL A 199 -13.54 -5.07 -4.68
C VAL A 199 -14.33 -4.33 -5.79
N TYR A 200 -14.80 -5.02 -6.83
CA TYR A 200 -15.64 -4.40 -7.88
C TYR A 200 -16.99 -3.93 -7.34
N LEU A 201 -17.65 -4.74 -6.50
CA LEU A 201 -18.91 -4.36 -5.86
C LEU A 201 -18.71 -3.16 -4.92
N SER A 202 -17.60 -3.13 -4.18
CA SER A 202 -17.24 -1.98 -3.32
C SER A 202 -17.02 -0.71 -4.14
N THR A 203 -16.34 -0.82 -5.28
CA THR A 203 -16.13 0.29 -6.23
C THR A 203 -17.48 0.84 -6.71
N ALA A 204 -18.38 -0.03 -7.16
CA ALA A 204 -19.71 0.37 -7.63
C ALA A 204 -20.55 0.99 -6.50
N ALA A 205 -20.50 0.43 -5.29
CA ALA A 205 -21.19 0.96 -4.12
C ALA A 205 -20.72 2.38 -3.77
N MET A 206 -19.41 2.65 -3.84
CA MET A 206 -18.86 3.99 -3.56
C MET A 206 -19.25 5.02 -4.63
N ILE A 207 -19.28 4.62 -5.90
CA ILE A 207 -19.78 5.48 -6.99
C ILE A 207 -21.26 5.80 -6.77
N TRP A 208 -22.07 4.79 -6.46
CA TRP A 208 -23.48 4.96 -6.16
C TRP A 208 -23.70 5.87 -4.95
N PHE A 209 -22.91 5.70 -3.88
CA PHE A 209 -22.97 6.52 -2.68
C PHE A 209 -22.68 7.99 -2.98
N ALA A 210 -21.58 8.27 -3.70
CA ALA A 210 -21.23 9.63 -4.14
C ALA A 210 -22.34 10.28 -4.98
N TRP A 211 -22.88 9.53 -5.95
CA TRP A 211 -24.00 9.99 -6.78
C TRP A 211 -25.27 10.24 -5.95
N ARG A 212 -25.58 9.36 -4.99
CA ARG A 212 -26.75 9.48 -4.14
C ARG A 212 -26.68 10.76 -3.29
N LEU A 213 -25.56 11.02 -2.65
CA LEU A 213 -25.34 12.25 -1.87
C LEU A 213 -25.48 13.50 -2.74
N TYR A 214 -24.88 13.50 -3.93
CA TYR A 214 -25.04 14.61 -4.88
C TYR A 214 -26.51 14.79 -5.29
N SER A 215 -27.23 13.70 -5.62
CA SER A 215 -28.62 13.77 -6.06
C SER A 215 -29.58 14.32 -5.00
N GLN A 216 -29.30 14.08 -3.71
CA GLN A 216 -30.13 14.55 -2.60
C GLN A 216 -29.86 16.00 -2.21
N THR A 217 -28.60 16.43 -2.33
CA THR A 217 -28.15 17.73 -1.80
C THR A 217 -27.88 18.78 -2.86
N GLY A 218 -27.62 18.37 -4.11
CA GLY A 218 -27.17 19.24 -5.21
C GLY A 218 -25.73 19.78 -5.04
N HIS A 219 -25.02 19.42 -3.97
CA HIS A 219 -23.69 19.98 -3.70
C HIS A 219 -22.57 19.15 -4.36
N PRO A 220 -21.73 19.74 -5.22
CA PRO A 220 -20.69 19.00 -5.96
C PRO A 220 -19.54 18.49 -5.07
N VAL A 221 -19.45 18.94 -3.82
CA VAL A 221 -18.40 18.51 -2.87
C VAL A 221 -18.39 16.99 -2.68
N TYR A 222 -19.53 16.32 -2.81
CA TYR A 222 -19.66 14.87 -2.64
C TYR A 222 -18.97 14.05 -3.74
N PHE A 223 -18.58 14.66 -4.87
CA PHE A 223 -17.74 13.99 -5.86
C PHE A 223 -16.33 13.66 -5.34
N ILE A 224 -15.92 14.21 -4.20
CA ILE A 224 -14.68 13.82 -3.55
C ILE A 224 -14.62 12.31 -3.24
N PHE A 225 -15.76 11.69 -2.94
CA PHE A 225 -15.83 10.25 -2.69
C PHE A 225 -15.46 9.41 -3.91
N LEU A 226 -15.46 9.99 -5.13
CA LEU A 226 -15.00 9.31 -6.35
C LEU A 226 -13.48 9.08 -6.37
N ILE A 227 -12.70 9.75 -5.51
CA ILE A 227 -11.26 9.49 -5.41
C ILE A 227 -11.00 8.01 -5.04
N PHE A 228 -11.79 7.44 -4.13
CA PHE A 228 -11.66 6.03 -3.74
C PHE A 228 -11.85 5.05 -4.92
N PRO A 229 -13.00 5.03 -5.64
CA PRO A 229 -13.18 4.13 -6.76
C PRO A 229 -12.19 4.40 -7.91
N ILE A 230 -11.81 5.66 -8.17
CA ILE A 230 -10.77 5.97 -9.16
C ILE A 230 -9.43 5.33 -8.73
N SER A 231 -9.02 5.51 -7.47
CA SER A 231 -7.78 4.92 -6.95
C SER A 231 -7.78 3.40 -7.02
N MET A 232 -8.93 2.75 -6.75
CA MET A 232 -9.08 1.31 -6.86
C MET A 232 -8.95 0.83 -8.30
N ILE A 233 -9.61 1.48 -9.26
CA ILE A 233 -9.52 1.12 -10.68
C ILE A 233 -8.06 1.24 -11.17
N LEU A 234 -7.38 2.32 -10.78
CA LEU A 234 -5.97 2.52 -11.11
C LEU A 234 -5.08 1.43 -10.47
N ARG A 235 -5.30 1.12 -9.19
CA ARG A 235 -4.60 0.04 -8.47
C ARG A 235 -4.78 -1.31 -9.16
N MET A 236 -6.03 -1.71 -9.41
CA MET A 236 -6.34 -3.00 -10.03
C MET A 236 -5.69 -3.15 -11.41
N SER A 237 -5.67 -2.06 -12.19
CA SER A 237 -4.99 -2.01 -13.47
C SER A 237 -3.46 -2.16 -13.34
N GLY A 238 -2.89 -1.59 -12.27
CA GLY A 238 -1.48 -1.74 -11.91
C GLY A 238 -1.14 -3.18 -11.50
N ASP A 239 -1.91 -3.76 -10.57
CA ASP A 239 -1.70 -5.12 -10.05
C ASP A 239 -1.81 -6.17 -11.17
N ALA A 240 -2.77 -6.01 -12.09
CA ALA A 240 -2.89 -6.89 -13.25
C ALA A 240 -1.65 -6.86 -14.17
N ARG A 241 -1.02 -5.69 -14.32
CA ARG A 241 0.22 -5.54 -15.10
C ARG A 241 1.40 -6.14 -14.38
N LEU A 242 1.56 -5.87 -13.07
CA LEU A 242 2.66 -6.42 -12.27
C LEU A 242 2.62 -7.96 -12.23
N ARG A 243 1.44 -8.56 -12.05
CA ARG A 243 1.27 -10.03 -12.15
C ARG A 243 1.71 -10.62 -13.49
N SER A 244 1.57 -9.86 -14.59
CA SER A 244 2.05 -10.33 -15.90
C SER A 244 3.58 -10.27 -16.03
N VAL A 245 4.23 -9.38 -15.28
CA VAL A 245 5.70 -9.27 -15.19
C VAL A 245 6.23 -10.38 -14.27
N GLU A 246 5.61 -10.57 -13.10
CA GLU A 246 5.91 -11.64 -12.14
C GLU A 246 5.95 -13.02 -12.80
N LYS A 247 4.89 -13.38 -13.56
CA LYS A 247 4.85 -14.63 -14.33
C LYS A 247 6.01 -14.81 -15.32
N LYS A 248 6.57 -13.72 -15.84
CA LYS A 248 7.72 -13.76 -16.76
C LYS A 248 9.03 -13.90 -16.00
N ILE A 249 9.12 -13.31 -14.82
CA ILE A 249 10.27 -13.52 -13.92
C ILE A 249 10.31 -14.97 -13.42
N GLU A 250 9.15 -15.52 -13.04
CA GLU A 250 9.02 -16.95 -12.67
C GLU A 250 9.41 -17.88 -13.82
N ALA A 251 9.10 -17.51 -15.07
CA ALA A 251 9.47 -18.29 -16.25
C ALA A 251 10.98 -18.34 -16.52
N GLU A 252 11.74 -17.39 -15.97
CA GLU A 252 13.22 -17.34 -16.01
C GLU A 252 13.86 -18.07 -14.81
N GLU A 253 13.07 -18.81 -14.03
CA GLU A 253 13.49 -19.58 -12.84
C GLU A 253 14.17 -18.73 -11.76
N ILE A 254 13.87 -17.43 -11.70
CA ILE A 254 14.40 -16.52 -10.70
C ILE A 254 13.62 -16.68 -9.39
N ASP A 255 14.34 -16.94 -8.29
CA ASP A 255 13.75 -17.08 -6.96
C ASP A 255 13.27 -15.73 -6.42
N MET A 256 11.95 -15.54 -6.46
CA MET A 256 11.25 -14.34 -6.03
C MET A 256 10.92 -14.31 -4.54
N ASP A 257 11.24 -15.37 -3.79
CA ASP A 257 11.02 -15.46 -2.34
C ASP A 257 12.18 -14.86 -1.53
N LYS A 258 13.16 -14.25 -2.18
CA LYS A 258 14.32 -13.57 -1.55
C LYS A 258 14.04 -12.11 -1.21
N SER A 259 14.78 -11.56 -0.23
CA SER A 259 14.80 -10.12 -0.01
C SER A 259 15.61 -9.44 -1.12
N TYR A 260 15.44 -8.13 -1.27
CA TYR A 260 16.24 -7.37 -2.24
C TYR A 260 17.74 -7.47 -1.94
N GLU A 261 18.10 -7.52 -0.66
CA GLU A 261 19.48 -7.67 -0.18
C GLU A 261 20.06 -9.07 -0.43
N GLU A 262 19.20 -10.09 -0.52
CA GLU A 262 19.53 -11.48 -0.82
C GLU A 262 19.58 -11.75 -2.34
N LEU A 263 19.11 -10.82 -3.16
CA LEU A 263 19.07 -10.93 -4.61
C LEU A 263 20.49 -10.86 -5.21
N SER A 264 20.82 -11.75 -6.14
CA SER A 264 22.10 -11.69 -6.85
C SER A 264 22.13 -10.52 -7.83
N ASP A 265 23.32 -10.02 -8.15
CA ASP A 265 23.49 -8.93 -9.11
C ASP A 265 22.96 -9.32 -10.50
N GLU A 266 23.18 -10.57 -10.92
CA GLU A 266 22.64 -11.09 -12.18
C GLU A 266 21.11 -11.13 -12.20
N ASP A 267 20.49 -11.61 -11.13
CA ASP A 267 19.03 -11.67 -11.03
C ASP A 267 18.43 -10.26 -11.02
N TYR A 268 19.07 -9.30 -10.37
CA TYR A 268 18.68 -7.90 -10.42
C TYR A 268 18.61 -7.38 -11.86
N TRP A 269 19.67 -7.55 -12.64
CA TRP A 269 19.73 -7.05 -14.01
C TRP A 269 18.77 -7.79 -14.95
N LYS A 270 18.54 -9.10 -14.75
CA LYS A 270 17.51 -9.86 -15.46
C LYS A 270 16.11 -9.33 -15.16
N ILE A 271 15.76 -9.22 -13.87
CA ILE A 271 14.45 -8.69 -13.46
C ILE A 271 14.26 -7.26 -14.00
N ARG A 272 15.29 -6.42 -13.93
CA ARG A 272 15.28 -5.06 -14.49
C ARG A 272 14.92 -5.06 -15.97
N ASN A 273 15.57 -5.90 -16.79
CA ASN A 273 15.30 -5.98 -18.22
C ASN A 273 13.87 -6.45 -18.51
N ILE A 274 13.40 -7.50 -17.82
CA ILE A 274 12.02 -8.01 -17.93
C ILE A 274 11.02 -6.89 -17.58
N LEU A 275 11.31 -6.15 -16.51
CA LEU A 275 10.51 -5.03 -16.06
C LEU A 275 10.48 -3.90 -17.09
N ILE A 276 11.61 -3.50 -17.67
CA ILE A 276 11.70 -2.48 -18.72
C ILE A 276 10.89 -2.86 -19.96
N GLU A 277 11.00 -4.12 -20.39
CA GLU A 277 10.34 -4.60 -21.61
C GLU A 277 8.81 -4.67 -21.45
N HIS A 278 8.35 -5.11 -20.28
CA HIS A 278 6.95 -5.49 -20.07
C HIS A 278 6.15 -4.53 -19.19
N TYR A 279 6.80 -3.59 -18.51
CA TYR A 279 6.14 -2.57 -17.71
C TYR A 279 6.26 -1.19 -18.38
N PRO A 280 5.17 -0.67 -19.00
CA PRO A 280 5.21 0.55 -19.80
C PRO A 280 5.91 1.78 -19.17
N PRO A 281 5.79 2.04 -17.85
CA PRO A 281 6.49 3.16 -17.20
C PRO A 281 8.02 3.20 -17.36
N PHE A 282 8.65 2.07 -17.68
CA PHE A 282 10.10 1.96 -17.80
C PHE A 282 10.61 1.67 -19.22
N ARG A 283 9.75 1.61 -20.24
CA ARG A 283 10.15 1.28 -21.63
C ARG A 283 11.15 2.25 -22.27
N GLU A 284 11.26 3.46 -21.73
CA GLU A 284 12.23 4.48 -22.18
C GLU A 284 13.65 4.20 -21.66
N VAL A 285 13.80 3.31 -20.68
CA VAL A 285 15.09 2.96 -20.08
C VAL A 285 15.81 1.97 -21.00
N PRO A 286 17.11 2.17 -21.31
CA PRO A 286 17.86 1.22 -22.12
C PRO A 286 18.01 -0.14 -21.42
N LEU A 287 17.88 -1.21 -22.21
CA LEU A 287 18.15 -2.58 -21.78
C LEU A 287 19.66 -2.78 -21.61
N ALA A 288 20.04 -3.58 -20.61
CA ALA A 288 21.42 -4.03 -20.48
C ALA A 288 21.66 -5.29 -21.35
N PRO A 289 22.86 -5.49 -21.93
CA PRO A 289 24.03 -4.59 -21.94
C PRO A 289 23.87 -3.38 -22.90
N PRO A 290 24.50 -2.21 -22.63
CA PRO A 290 25.47 -1.93 -21.56
C PRO A 290 24.81 -1.79 -20.17
N TYR A 291 25.54 -2.17 -19.12
CA TYR A 291 25.05 -2.14 -17.75
C TYR A 291 25.19 -0.76 -17.11
N GLU A 292 24.29 0.16 -17.46
CA GLU A 292 24.26 1.52 -16.93
C GLU A 292 23.02 1.78 -16.08
N TYR A 293 23.21 2.39 -14.90
CA TYR A 293 22.11 2.86 -14.07
C TYR A 293 21.43 4.06 -14.70
N HIS A 294 20.09 4.07 -14.68
CA HIS A 294 19.30 5.17 -15.23
C HIS A 294 18.86 6.15 -14.13
N GLU A 295 18.43 7.36 -14.49
CA GLU A 295 17.81 8.31 -13.53
C GLU A 295 16.55 7.74 -12.83
N LYS A 296 15.98 6.68 -13.39
CA LYS A 296 14.78 5.99 -12.88
C LYS A 296 15.14 4.75 -12.04
N GLU A 297 16.43 4.47 -11.80
CA GLU A 297 16.89 3.24 -11.17
C GLU A 297 16.32 3.05 -9.76
N GLU A 298 16.19 4.12 -8.98
CA GLU A 298 15.56 4.04 -7.65
C GLU A 298 14.10 3.55 -7.73
N ARG A 299 13.35 4.01 -8.74
CA ARG A 299 11.96 3.56 -8.96
C ARG A 299 11.90 2.13 -9.47
N ILE A 300 12.85 1.73 -10.31
CA ILE A 300 13.00 0.35 -10.79
C ILE A 300 13.25 -0.55 -9.59
N MET A 301 14.26 -0.25 -8.76
CA MET A 301 14.60 -0.97 -7.54
C MET A 301 13.39 -1.09 -6.60
N GLN A 302 12.64 -0.01 -6.38
CA GLN A 302 11.41 -0.05 -5.55
C GLN A 302 10.33 -0.94 -6.16
N THR A 303 10.21 -0.96 -7.48
CA THR A 303 9.25 -1.84 -8.17
C THR A 303 9.69 -3.30 -8.08
N ILE A 304 10.98 -3.59 -8.27
CA ILE A 304 11.56 -4.93 -8.08
C ILE A 304 11.30 -5.40 -6.64
N GLN A 305 11.59 -4.57 -5.64
CA GLN A 305 11.31 -4.89 -4.24
C GLN A 305 9.82 -5.09 -3.94
N SER A 306 8.92 -4.51 -4.74
CA SER A 306 7.47 -4.77 -4.62
C SER A 306 7.01 -6.05 -5.32
N LEU A 307 7.79 -6.52 -6.31
CA LEU A 307 7.57 -7.79 -7.02
C LEU A 307 8.14 -8.98 -6.25
N LEU A 308 9.26 -8.80 -5.55
CA LEU A 308 9.77 -9.80 -4.61
C LEU A 308 8.69 -10.07 -3.55
N HIS A 309 8.32 -11.33 -3.39
CA HIS A 309 7.06 -11.71 -2.77
C HIS A 309 6.92 -11.15 -1.34
N ARG A 310 5.79 -10.48 -1.09
CA ARG A 310 5.29 -10.22 0.27
C ARG A 310 4.16 -11.20 0.54
N HIS A 311 4.43 -12.19 1.39
CA HIS A 311 3.48 -13.23 1.69
C HIS A 311 2.51 -12.79 2.80
N LEU A 312 1.21 -12.80 2.49
CA LEU A 312 0.17 -12.75 3.52
C LEU A 312 -0.04 -14.19 4.03
N ILE A 313 0.42 -14.46 5.24
CA ILE A 313 0.31 -15.78 5.86
C ILE A 313 -1.11 -15.93 6.43
N GLN A 314 -1.87 -16.90 5.90
CA GLN A 314 -3.21 -17.23 6.41
C GLN A 314 -3.12 -18.08 7.69
N ASP A 315 -2.78 -17.43 8.80
CA ASP A 315 -2.48 -18.07 10.09
C ASP A 315 -3.66 -18.13 11.07
N VAL A 316 -4.85 -17.64 10.69
CA VAL A 316 -6.03 -17.61 11.58
C VAL A 316 -6.91 -18.83 11.37
N ASN A 317 -7.10 -19.60 12.45
CA ASN A 317 -8.04 -20.73 12.47
C ASN A 317 -9.51 -20.28 12.44
N ILE A 318 -10.44 -21.21 12.25
CA ILE A 318 -11.88 -20.91 12.15
C ILE A 318 -12.40 -20.16 13.40
N ALA A 319 -11.99 -20.57 14.59
CA ALA A 319 -12.40 -19.91 15.84
C ALA A 319 -11.93 -18.45 15.91
N GLY A 320 -10.70 -18.18 15.48
CA GLY A 320 -10.14 -16.84 15.40
C GLY A 320 -10.89 -15.98 14.38
N LYS A 321 -11.24 -16.54 13.21
CA LYS A 321 -12.05 -15.83 12.20
C LYS A 321 -13.43 -15.48 12.74
N ILE A 322 -14.09 -16.40 13.47
CA ILE A 322 -15.37 -16.14 14.14
C ILE A 322 -15.20 -15.01 15.16
N LEU A 323 -14.18 -15.04 16.01
CA LEU A 323 -13.94 -13.99 17.01
C LEU A 323 -13.73 -12.62 16.36
N ILE A 324 -12.88 -12.54 15.33
CA ILE A 324 -12.63 -11.31 14.57
C ILE A 324 -13.94 -10.78 13.97
N PHE A 325 -14.74 -11.65 13.35
CA PHE A 325 -16.04 -11.29 12.79
C PHE A 325 -16.98 -10.75 13.86
N LEU A 326 -17.06 -11.40 15.03
CA LEU A 326 -17.91 -10.95 16.13
C LEU A 326 -17.49 -9.58 16.67
N ILE A 327 -16.19 -9.31 16.80
CA ILE A 327 -15.68 -8.00 17.22
C ILE A 327 -16.07 -6.93 16.20
N TRP A 328 -15.83 -7.20 14.92
CA TRP A 328 -16.17 -6.28 13.84
C TRP A 328 -17.69 -6.01 13.75
N ALA A 329 -18.51 -7.07 13.80
CA ALA A 329 -19.96 -6.98 13.77
C ALA A 329 -20.50 -6.24 15.01
N ALA A 330 -19.95 -6.50 16.19
CA ALA A 330 -20.32 -5.79 17.42
C ALA A 330 -19.96 -4.30 17.35
N ALA A 331 -18.80 -3.96 16.77
CA ALA A 331 -18.39 -2.56 16.58
C ALA A 331 -19.34 -1.83 15.61
N ILE A 332 -19.74 -2.47 14.51
CA ILE A 332 -20.75 -1.90 13.60
C ILE A 332 -22.11 -1.78 14.29
N ALA A 333 -22.54 -2.80 15.00
CA ALA A 333 -23.84 -2.84 15.64
C ALA A 333 -23.93 -1.97 16.91
N SER A 334 -22.80 -1.48 17.43
CA SER A 334 -22.74 -0.80 18.73
C SER A 334 -23.70 0.39 18.85
N PRO A 335 -23.95 1.22 17.81
CA PRO A 335 -24.92 2.30 17.92
C PRO A 335 -26.34 1.81 18.22
N TRP A 336 -26.74 0.68 17.63
CA TRP A 336 -28.06 0.08 17.85
C TRP A 336 -28.12 -0.72 19.14
N LEU A 337 -27.05 -1.48 19.46
CA LEU A 337 -26.97 -2.27 20.69
C LEU A 337 -27.04 -1.40 21.94
N LEU A 338 -26.43 -0.21 21.88
CA LEU A 338 -26.43 0.76 22.98
C LEU A 338 -27.61 1.73 22.92
N GLN A 339 -28.54 1.53 21.98
CA GLN A 339 -29.69 2.40 21.75
C GLN A 339 -29.28 3.88 21.68
N LEU A 340 -28.17 4.15 20.99
CA LEU A 340 -27.69 5.51 20.81
C LEU A 340 -28.79 6.29 20.09
N ASN A 341 -29.13 7.46 20.61
CA ASN A 341 -30.12 8.29 19.96
C ASN A 341 -29.56 8.81 18.62
N MET A 342 -29.88 8.10 17.54
CA MET A 342 -29.48 8.45 16.18
C MET A 342 -30.40 9.52 15.56
N SER A 343 -31.36 10.11 16.30
CA SER A 343 -32.22 11.20 15.79
C SER A 343 -31.43 12.45 15.40
N PHE A 344 -30.15 12.52 15.77
CA PHE A 344 -29.25 13.54 15.26
C PHE A 344 -28.94 13.36 13.76
N PHE A 345 -28.88 12.13 13.24
CA PHE A 345 -28.67 11.85 11.80
C PHE A 345 -29.79 12.42 10.92
N SER A 346 -31.03 12.39 11.42
CA SER A 346 -32.18 12.95 10.69
C SER A 346 -32.13 14.48 10.58
N ARG A 347 -31.34 15.18 11.40
CA ARG A 347 -31.11 16.63 11.25
C ARG A 347 -30.23 16.97 10.04
N PHE A 348 -29.53 15.98 9.48
CA PHE A 348 -28.68 16.12 8.30
C PHE A 348 -29.25 15.40 7.06
N GLY A 349 -30.52 14.99 7.11
CA GLY A 349 -31.23 14.42 5.95
C GLY A 349 -30.96 12.94 5.67
N PHE A 350 -30.44 12.19 6.65
CA PHE A 350 -30.27 10.73 6.59
C PHE A 350 -31.42 9.98 7.26
#